data_AF-I7GHC0-F1
#
_entry.id   AF-I7GHC0-F1
#
_cell.length_a   1.000
_cell.length_b   1.000
_cell.length_c   1.000
_cell.angle_alpha   90.00
_cell.angle_beta   90.00
_cell.angle_gamma   90.00
#
_symmetry.space_group_name_H-M   'P 1'
#
loop_
_entity.id
_entity.type
_entity.pdbx_description
1 polymer ?
#
loop_
_entity_poly.entity_id
_entity_poly.type
_entity_poly.pdbx_seq_one_letter_code
_entity_poly.pdbx_strand_id
1 'polypeptide(L)'
;MATLCLTVNSGDPPLGALLAVEHVKDDVSISIEEGKENILRVSENVIFTDVNSILRYLARVATTAGLYGCNLMEHTEIDHWLEFSATKLSSCDSLTSAINELNHCLSLRTYLVGNSLSLADLCVWATLKGNAAWQEQLKQNKAPVHVKRWFGFLEAQQTFQSVGTKWDVSTTKARVAPEKKQDVGKFVELPGAEMGKVTVRFPPEASGYLHIGHAKAALLNQHYQVNFKGKLIMRFDDTNPEKEKEDFEKVILEDVAMLHIKPDQFTYTSDHFETIMKYAEKLIQEGKAYVDDTPAEQMKAEREQRIESKHRKNPIEKNLQMWEEMKKGSQFGQSCCLRAKIDMSSNNGCMRDPTLYRCKIQPHPRTGNKYNVYPTYDFACPIVDSIEGVTHALRTTEYHDRDEQFYWIIEALGIRKPYIWEYSRLISQQHSAIQKKTHMVCQ
;
A
#
# COMPACT_ATOMS: atom_id res chain seq x y z
N MET A 1 -19.10 -40.87 1.60
CA MET A 1 -18.07 -39.85 1.35
C MET A 1 -18.78 -38.55 1.06
N ALA A 2 -18.37 -37.44 1.68
CA ALA A 2 -18.96 -36.13 1.38
C ALA A 2 -18.65 -35.79 -0.09
N THR A 3 -19.67 -35.45 -0.86
CA THR A 3 -19.49 -34.99 -2.24
C THR A 3 -18.88 -33.60 -2.21
N LEU A 4 -17.68 -33.44 -2.78
CA LEU A 4 -17.06 -32.13 -2.92
C LEU A 4 -17.80 -31.35 -4.00
N CYS A 5 -18.01 -30.04 -3.81
CA CYS A 5 -18.62 -29.20 -4.83
C CYS A 5 -17.63 -28.14 -5.31
N LEU A 6 -17.26 -28.19 -6.59
CA LEU A 6 -16.43 -27.18 -7.25
C LEU A 6 -17.34 -26.24 -8.05
N THR A 7 -17.50 -25.01 -7.56
CA THR A 7 -18.10 -23.92 -8.31
C THR A 7 -17.05 -23.30 -9.23
N VAL A 8 -17.38 -23.16 -10.52
CA VAL A 8 -16.49 -22.68 -11.58
C VAL A 8 -17.03 -21.38 -12.16
N ASN A 9 -16.16 -20.37 -12.26
CA ASN A 9 -16.43 -19.16 -13.01
C ASN A 9 -16.25 -19.43 -14.51
N SER A 10 -17.36 -19.49 -15.25
CA SER A 10 -17.34 -19.73 -16.70
C SER A 10 -16.62 -18.62 -17.50
N GLY A 11 -16.44 -17.43 -16.92
CA GLY A 11 -15.67 -16.33 -17.52
C GLY A 11 -14.16 -16.37 -17.26
N ASP A 12 -13.71 -17.14 -16.26
CA ASP A 12 -12.30 -17.38 -15.95
C ASP A 12 -12.13 -18.78 -15.32
N PRO A 13 -12.25 -19.84 -16.13
CA PRO A 13 -12.31 -21.21 -15.62
C PRO A 13 -10.93 -21.64 -15.07
N PRO A 14 -10.87 -22.28 -13.89
CA PRO A 14 -9.64 -22.70 -13.26
C PRO A 14 -9.18 -24.02 -13.92
N LEU A 15 -8.61 -23.93 -15.13
CA LEU A 15 -8.26 -25.07 -15.97
C LEU A 15 -7.40 -26.12 -15.24
N GLY A 16 -6.46 -25.68 -14.41
CA GLY A 16 -5.64 -26.58 -13.60
C GLY A 16 -6.49 -27.42 -12.63
N ALA A 17 -7.43 -26.79 -11.92
CA ALA A 17 -8.31 -27.49 -10.99
C ALA A 17 -9.28 -28.42 -11.73
N LEU A 18 -9.80 -28.01 -12.88
CA LEU A 18 -10.65 -28.85 -13.74
C LEU A 18 -9.90 -30.08 -14.25
N LEU A 19 -8.63 -29.92 -14.64
CA LEU A 19 -7.77 -31.04 -15.01
C LEU A 19 -7.53 -31.97 -13.81
N ALA A 20 -7.26 -31.41 -12.63
CA ALA A 20 -7.09 -32.23 -11.42
C ALA A 20 -8.36 -33.03 -11.13
N VAL A 21 -9.56 -32.43 -11.22
CA VAL A 21 -10.85 -33.11 -11.06
C VAL A 21 -10.98 -34.31 -12.01
N GLU A 22 -10.65 -34.14 -13.30
CA GLU A 22 -10.72 -35.25 -14.27
C GLU A 22 -9.79 -36.41 -13.95
N HIS A 23 -8.65 -36.16 -13.29
CA HIS A 23 -7.70 -37.18 -12.89
C HIS A 23 -8.01 -37.84 -11.54
N VAL A 24 -8.87 -37.21 -10.72
CA VAL A 24 -9.26 -37.74 -9.39
C VAL A 24 -10.71 -38.22 -9.31
N LYS A 25 -11.48 -38.10 -10.41
CA LYS A 25 -12.92 -38.44 -10.45
C LYS A 25 -13.24 -39.89 -10.11
N ASP A 26 -12.30 -40.80 -10.33
CA ASP A 26 -12.47 -42.22 -10.02
C ASP A 26 -12.22 -42.51 -8.52
N ASP A 27 -11.48 -41.63 -7.84
CA ASP A 27 -11.15 -41.75 -6.41
C ASP A 27 -12.10 -40.92 -5.51
N VAL A 28 -12.63 -39.80 -6.03
CA VAL A 28 -13.40 -38.82 -5.25
C VAL A 28 -14.65 -38.37 -6.02
N SER A 29 -15.80 -38.37 -5.33
CA SER A 29 -17.06 -37.84 -5.87
C SER A 29 -17.05 -36.30 -5.81
N ILE A 30 -17.02 -35.66 -6.98
CA ILE A 30 -16.95 -34.20 -7.14
C ILE A 30 -18.07 -33.73 -8.06
N SER A 31 -18.94 -32.82 -7.58
CA SER A 31 -19.91 -32.12 -8.40
C SER A 31 -19.32 -30.80 -8.91
N ILE A 32 -19.56 -30.49 -10.19
CA ILE A 32 -19.13 -29.23 -10.80
C ILE A 32 -20.37 -28.36 -11.04
N GLU A 33 -20.36 -27.14 -10.49
CA GLU A 33 -21.43 -26.15 -10.65
C GLU A 33 -20.88 -24.89 -11.32
N GLU A 34 -21.70 -24.18 -12.11
CA GLU A 34 -21.32 -22.88 -12.66
C GLU A 34 -21.69 -21.76 -11.69
N GLY A 35 -20.78 -20.79 -11.52
CA GLY A 35 -20.98 -19.65 -10.65
C GLY A 35 -20.17 -18.42 -11.06
N LYS A 36 -20.06 -17.45 -10.14
CA LYS A 36 -19.32 -16.19 -10.38
C LYS A 36 -17.87 -16.23 -9.92
N GLU A 37 -17.50 -17.22 -9.11
CA GLU A 37 -16.19 -17.35 -8.47
C GLU A 37 -15.74 -18.81 -8.49
N ASN A 38 -14.43 -19.04 -8.40
CA ASN A 38 -13.82 -20.37 -8.35
C ASN A 38 -13.71 -20.83 -6.90
N ILE A 39 -14.58 -21.73 -6.46
CA ILE A 39 -14.68 -22.15 -5.05
C ILE A 39 -14.82 -23.67 -4.96
N LEU A 40 -13.98 -24.31 -4.13
CA LEU A 40 -14.20 -25.69 -3.71
C LEU A 40 -14.82 -25.71 -2.31
N ARG A 41 -16.04 -26.23 -2.20
CA ARG A 41 -16.70 -26.50 -0.91
C ARG A 41 -16.45 -27.94 -0.50
N VAL A 42 -15.83 -28.11 0.67
CA VAL A 42 -15.56 -29.42 1.28
C VAL A 42 -16.64 -29.78 2.31
N SER A 43 -17.10 -28.78 3.06
CA SER A 43 -18.19 -28.90 4.04
C SER A 43 -18.87 -27.53 4.23
N GLU A 44 -19.93 -27.46 5.04
CA GLU A 44 -20.62 -26.19 5.34
C GLU A 44 -19.69 -25.10 5.89
N ASN A 45 -18.59 -25.49 6.54
CA ASN A 45 -17.67 -24.57 7.21
C ASN A 45 -16.28 -24.47 6.54
N VAL A 46 -15.99 -25.29 5.52
CA VAL A 46 -14.67 -25.34 4.88
C VAL A 46 -14.80 -25.12 3.39
N ILE A 47 -14.30 -23.95 2.97
CA ILE A 47 -14.27 -23.51 1.57
C ILE A 47 -12.85 -23.09 1.18
N PHE A 48 -12.44 -23.44 -0.03
CA PHE A 48 -11.20 -22.96 -0.64
C PHE A 48 -11.54 -22.06 -1.82
N THR A 49 -10.97 -20.86 -1.84
CA THR A 49 -11.23 -19.83 -2.85
C THR A 49 -10.04 -19.57 -3.77
N ASP A 50 -8.84 -20.06 -3.41
CA ASP A 50 -7.66 -19.96 -4.25
C ASP A 50 -7.37 -21.27 -5.00
N VAL A 51 -6.97 -21.16 -6.27
CA VAL A 51 -6.78 -22.31 -7.17
C VAL A 51 -5.70 -23.27 -6.66
N ASN A 52 -4.65 -22.76 -6.01
CA ASN A 52 -3.56 -23.60 -5.50
C ASN A 52 -4.00 -24.45 -4.30
N SER A 53 -4.79 -23.91 -3.37
CA SER A 53 -5.36 -24.72 -2.27
C SER A 53 -6.37 -25.73 -2.79
N ILE A 54 -7.19 -25.37 -3.78
CA ILE A 54 -8.10 -26.31 -4.46
C ILE A 54 -7.30 -27.48 -5.05
N LEU A 55 -6.25 -27.20 -5.83
CA LEU A 55 -5.38 -28.20 -6.43
C LEU A 55 -4.72 -29.12 -5.39
N ARG A 56 -4.12 -28.54 -4.34
CA ARG A 56 -3.49 -29.30 -3.26
C ARG A 56 -4.48 -30.20 -2.54
N TYR A 57 -5.67 -29.69 -2.25
CA TYR A 57 -6.68 -30.47 -1.56
C TYR A 57 -7.13 -31.66 -2.42
N LEU A 58 -7.46 -31.42 -3.69
CA LEU A 58 -7.87 -32.49 -4.62
C LEU A 58 -6.80 -33.58 -4.75
N ALA A 59 -5.54 -33.21 -4.92
CA ALA A 59 -4.45 -34.18 -5.05
C ALA A 59 -4.15 -34.95 -3.75
N ARG A 60 -4.36 -34.33 -2.58
CA ARG A 60 -4.12 -34.97 -1.28
C ARG A 60 -5.25 -35.90 -0.86
N VAL A 61 -6.48 -35.63 -1.30
CA VAL A 61 -7.63 -36.52 -1.04
C VAL A 61 -7.55 -37.77 -1.93
N ALA A 62 -7.09 -37.64 -3.17
CA ALA A 62 -6.91 -38.74 -4.11
C ALA A 62 -5.44 -39.22 -4.16
N THR A 63 -4.98 -39.86 -3.08
CA THR A 63 -3.58 -40.30 -2.95
C THR A 63 -3.20 -41.35 -4.01
N THR A 64 -4.15 -42.12 -4.50
CA THR A 64 -4.01 -43.13 -5.56
C THR A 64 -3.73 -42.52 -6.93
N ALA A 65 -4.18 -41.28 -7.19
CA ALA A 65 -3.90 -40.56 -8.44
C ALA A 65 -2.45 -40.07 -8.55
N GLY A 66 -1.67 -40.07 -7.46
CA GLY A 66 -0.24 -39.75 -7.47
C GLY A 66 0.13 -38.30 -7.83
N LEU A 67 -0.85 -37.41 -7.99
CA LEU A 67 -0.65 -36.04 -8.49
C LEU A 67 0.21 -35.16 -7.57
N TYR A 68 0.31 -35.50 -6.29
CA TYR A 68 1.10 -34.74 -5.31
C TYR A 68 2.52 -35.29 -5.11
N GLY A 69 2.98 -36.26 -5.90
CA GLY A 69 4.32 -36.84 -5.79
C GLY A 69 4.43 -37.95 -4.74
N CYS A 70 5.51 -38.73 -4.79
CA CYS A 70 5.68 -39.95 -3.99
C CYS A 70 6.58 -39.77 -2.75
N ASN A 71 7.36 -38.69 -2.68
CA ASN A 71 8.30 -38.43 -1.59
C ASN A 71 8.37 -36.93 -1.24
N LEU A 72 8.98 -36.61 -0.10
CA LEU A 72 9.05 -35.25 0.43
C LEU A 72 9.73 -34.25 -0.53
N MET A 73 10.72 -34.72 -1.30
CA MET A 73 11.41 -33.88 -2.28
C MET A 73 10.45 -33.51 -3.42
N GLU A 74 9.74 -34.48 -3.98
CA GLU A 74 8.73 -34.23 -5.02
C GLU A 74 7.58 -33.35 -4.53
N HIS A 75 7.16 -33.51 -3.28
CA HIS A 75 6.13 -32.64 -2.67
C HIS A 75 6.58 -31.18 -2.67
N THR A 76 7.85 -30.96 -2.31
CA THR A 76 8.46 -29.62 -2.26
C THR A 76 8.65 -29.04 -3.66
N GLU A 77 9.09 -29.84 -4.64
CA GLU A 77 9.19 -29.39 -6.03
C GLU A 77 7.82 -29.03 -6.61
N ILE A 78 6.77 -29.80 -6.30
CA ILE A 78 5.40 -29.50 -6.74
C ILE A 78 4.91 -28.18 -6.15
N ASP A 79 5.13 -27.95 -4.85
CA ASP A 79 4.76 -26.68 -4.21
C ASP A 79 5.53 -25.49 -4.81
N HIS A 80 6.81 -25.68 -5.14
CA HIS A 80 7.59 -24.68 -5.85
C HIS A 80 6.97 -24.32 -7.20
N TRP A 81 6.56 -25.30 -8.02
CA TRP A 81 5.95 -25.04 -9.32
C TRP A 81 4.54 -24.42 -9.23
N LEU A 82 3.77 -24.75 -8.19
CA LEU A 82 2.50 -24.08 -7.89
C LEU A 82 2.69 -22.59 -7.57
N GLU A 83 3.75 -22.25 -6.82
CA GLU A 83 4.08 -20.86 -6.55
C GLU A 83 4.68 -20.16 -7.77
N PHE A 84 5.55 -20.84 -8.52
CA PHE A 84 6.15 -20.35 -9.76
C PHE A 84 5.09 -19.96 -10.80
N SER A 85 4.09 -20.82 -11.00
CA SER A 85 3.00 -20.57 -11.95
C SER A 85 2.14 -19.37 -11.52
N ALA A 86 1.76 -19.30 -10.24
CA ALA A 86 0.95 -18.21 -9.70
C ALA A 86 1.67 -16.85 -9.65
N THR A 87 3.01 -16.83 -9.59
CA THR A 87 3.79 -15.60 -9.44
C THR A 87 4.58 -15.24 -10.70
N LYS A 88 5.72 -15.90 -10.93
CA LYS A 88 6.67 -15.58 -12.00
C LYS A 88 6.08 -15.77 -13.41
N LEU A 89 5.30 -16.82 -13.61
CA LEU A 89 4.75 -17.17 -14.93
C LEU A 89 3.48 -16.39 -15.27
N SER A 90 2.73 -15.97 -14.24
CA SER A 90 1.52 -15.15 -14.40
C SER A 90 1.84 -13.66 -14.60
N SER A 91 3.01 -13.18 -14.12
CA SER A 91 3.45 -11.80 -14.30
C SER A 91 3.99 -11.52 -15.70
N CYS A 92 3.54 -10.43 -16.32
CA CYS A 92 4.00 -10.00 -17.66
C CYS A 92 5.47 -9.55 -17.67
N ASP A 93 5.98 -8.96 -16.58
CA ASP A 93 7.33 -8.38 -16.52
C ASP A 93 8.43 -9.45 -16.44
N SER A 94 8.10 -10.63 -15.90
CA SER A 94 9.02 -11.76 -15.73
C SER A 94 8.77 -12.92 -16.69
N LEU A 95 7.74 -12.86 -17.55
CA LEU A 95 7.30 -13.98 -18.39
C LEU A 95 8.43 -14.57 -19.23
N THR A 96 9.22 -13.74 -19.91
CA THR A 96 10.33 -14.20 -20.75
C THR A 96 11.39 -14.95 -19.95
N SER A 97 11.74 -14.43 -18.76
CA SER A 97 12.70 -15.09 -17.87
C SER A 97 12.13 -16.39 -17.31
N ALA A 98 10.85 -16.40 -16.93
CA ALA A 98 10.17 -17.58 -16.42
C ALA A 98 10.07 -18.69 -17.47
N ILE A 99 9.74 -18.36 -18.72
CA ILE A 99 9.71 -19.33 -19.82
C ILE A 99 11.12 -19.89 -20.08
N ASN A 100 12.17 -19.08 -19.98
CA ASN A 100 13.54 -19.55 -20.14
C ASN A 100 13.97 -20.50 -19.01
N GLU A 101 13.61 -20.19 -17.75
CA GLU A 101 13.83 -21.05 -16.59
C GLU A 101 13.11 -22.39 -16.77
N LEU A 102 11.83 -22.35 -17.15
CA LEU A 102 11.02 -23.52 -17.47
C LEU A 102 11.61 -24.35 -18.63
N ASN A 103 12.10 -23.68 -19.69
CA ASN A 103 12.74 -24.33 -20.83
C ASN A 103 14.01 -25.09 -20.43
N HIS A 104 14.80 -24.50 -19.52
CA HIS A 104 15.99 -25.14 -18.99
C HIS A 104 15.64 -26.38 -18.16
N CYS A 105 14.65 -26.29 -17.26
CA CYS A 105 14.19 -27.43 -16.46
C CYS A 105 13.65 -28.58 -17.32
N LEU A 106 12.95 -28.26 -18.41
CA LEU A 106 12.34 -29.25 -19.33
C LEU A 106 13.30 -29.80 -20.40
N SER A 107 14.57 -29.40 -20.37
CA SER A 107 15.59 -29.83 -21.36
C SER A 107 15.77 -31.35 -21.43
N LEU A 108 15.77 -32.01 -20.27
CA LEU A 108 15.98 -33.46 -20.13
C LEU A 108 14.80 -34.19 -19.47
N ARG A 109 13.70 -33.49 -19.18
CA ARG A 109 12.56 -34.04 -18.43
C ARG A 109 11.30 -34.15 -19.28
N THR A 110 10.50 -35.21 -19.07
CA THR A 110 9.18 -35.35 -19.71
C THR A 110 8.07 -34.69 -18.89
N TYR A 111 8.20 -34.70 -17.56
CA TYR A 111 7.33 -34.02 -16.61
C TYR A 111 8.15 -33.08 -15.73
N LEU A 112 7.52 -32.09 -15.11
CA LEU A 112 8.25 -31.11 -14.28
C LEU A 112 8.87 -31.74 -13.03
N VAL A 113 8.13 -32.66 -12.41
CA VAL A 113 8.53 -33.36 -11.18
C VAL A 113 8.41 -34.86 -11.37
N GLY A 114 9.47 -35.60 -11.02
CA GLY A 114 9.51 -37.05 -11.14
C GLY A 114 9.35 -37.55 -12.58
N ASN A 115 8.72 -38.72 -12.73
CA ASN A 115 8.55 -39.42 -14.01
C ASN A 115 7.06 -39.59 -14.42
N SER A 116 6.15 -38.89 -13.76
CA SER A 116 4.71 -38.98 -13.99
C SER A 116 4.04 -37.61 -13.97
N LEU A 117 2.83 -37.53 -14.53
CA LEU A 117 2.03 -36.31 -14.49
C LEU A 117 1.76 -35.88 -13.04
N SER A 118 2.02 -34.61 -12.73
CA SER A 118 1.87 -34.06 -11.39
C SER A 118 1.10 -32.75 -11.39
N LEU A 119 0.74 -32.25 -10.20
CA LEU A 119 0.16 -30.92 -10.07
C LEU A 119 1.04 -29.80 -10.66
N ALA A 120 2.37 -29.96 -10.64
CA ALA A 120 3.29 -29.01 -11.25
C ALA A 120 3.00 -28.85 -12.75
N ASP A 121 2.75 -29.97 -13.45
CA ASP A 121 2.44 -29.95 -14.87
C ASP A 121 1.08 -29.30 -15.14
N LEU A 122 0.07 -29.65 -14.33
CA LEU A 122 -1.29 -29.12 -14.48
C LEU A 122 -1.35 -27.59 -14.29
N CYS A 123 -0.71 -27.06 -13.25
CA CYS A 123 -0.78 -25.63 -12.92
C CYS A 123 0.03 -24.77 -13.90
N VAL A 124 1.24 -25.21 -14.27
CA VAL A 124 2.08 -24.50 -15.24
C VAL A 124 1.43 -24.53 -16.62
N TRP A 125 0.86 -25.66 -17.04
CA TRP A 125 0.16 -25.76 -18.32
C TRP A 125 -1.07 -24.85 -18.36
N ALA A 126 -1.91 -24.88 -17.31
CA ALA A 126 -3.11 -24.05 -17.23
C ALA A 126 -2.77 -22.56 -17.30
N THR A 127 -1.71 -22.14 -16.61
CA THR A 127 -1.22 -20.76 -16.63
C THR A 127 -0.75 -20.35 -18.02
N LEU A 128 0.02 -21.19 -18.72
CA LEU A 128 0.45 -20.92 -20.09
C LEU A 128 -0.73 -20.91 -21.08
N LYS A 129 -1.70 -21.82 -20.91
CA LYS A 129 -2.89 -21.88 -21.77
C LYS A 129 -3.71 -20.59 -21.69
N GLY A 130 -3.87 -20.03 -20.48
CA GLY A 130 -4.56 -18.75 -20.26
C GLY A 130 -3.74 -17.50 -20.62
N ASN A 131 -2.42 -17.61 -20.84
CA ASN A 131 -1.56 -16.46 -21.11
C ASN A 131 -1.55 -16.07 -22.60
N ALA A 132 -2.12 -14.89 -22.93
CA ALA A 132 -2.22 -14.40 -24.30
C ALA A 132 -0.85 -14.22 -25.00
N ALA A 133 0.18 -13.78 -24.28
CA ALA A 133 1.51 -13.56 -24.85
C ALA A 133 2.18 -14.90 -25.22
N TRP A 134 1.98 -15.94 -24.41
CA TRP A 134 2.42 -17.30 -24.76
C TRP A 134 1.69 -17.84 -26.01
N GLN A 135 0.36 -17.67 -26.08
CA GLN A 135 -0.41 -18.08 -27.25
C GLN A 135 0.05 -17.37 -28.53
N GLU A 136 0.41 -16.09 -28.44
CA GLU A 136 1.00 -15.34 -29.55
C GLU A 136 2.39 -15.85 -29.94
N GLN A 137 3.25 -16.15 -28.97
CA GLN A 137 4.58 -16.73 -29.22
C GLN A 137 4.50 -18.12 -29.88
N LEU A 138 3.51 -18.94 -29.52
CA LEU A 138 3.23 -20.22 -30.17
C LEU A 138 2.83 -20.02 -31.64
N LYS A 139 1.93 -19.08 -31.93
CA LYS A 139 1.49 -18.75 -33.30
C LYS A 139 2.63 -18.19 -34.16
N GLN A 140 3.49 -17.35 -33.58
CA GLN A 140 4.66 -16.78 -34.26
C GLN A 140 5.85 -17.75 -34.34
N ASN A 141 5.72 -18.97 -33.83
CA ASN A 141 6.78 -19.99 -33.77
C ASN A 141 8.07 -19.50 -33.06
N LYS A 142 7.94 -18.59 -32.09
CA LYS A 142 9.04 -18.02 -31.28
C LYS A 142 9.17 -18.68 -29.90
N ALA A 143 8.29 -19.62 -29.56
CA ALA A 143 8.32 -20.32 -28.28
C ALA A 143 9.56 -21.22 -28.13
N PRO A 144 10.23 -21.24 -26.96
CA PRO A 144 11.37 -22.11 -26.70
C PRO A 144 11.06 -23.60 -26.89
N VAL A 145 12.04 -24.34 -27.44
CA VAL A 145 11.85 -25.68 -27.99
C VAL A 145 11.35 -26.69 -26.96
N HIS A 146 11.92 -26.72 -25.75
CA HIS A 146 11.58 -27.73 -24.74
C HIS A 146 10.21 -27.46 -24.11
N VAL A 147 9.88 -26.19 -23.85
CA VAL A 147 8.54 -25.80 -23.36
C VAL A 147 7.49 -26.10 -24.42
N LYS A 148 7.74 -25.76 -25.69
CA LYS A 148 6.82 -26.06 -26.80
C LYS A 148 6.56 -27.56 -26.93
N ARG A 149 7.61 -28.39 -26.84
CA ARG A 149 7.51 -29.86 -26.87
C ARG A 149 6.64 -30.37 -25.71
N TRP A 150 6.95 -29.96 -24.49
CA TRP A 150 6.23 -30.39 -23.28
C TRP A 150 4.76 -29.93 -23.31
N PHE A 151 4.51 -28.68 -23.70
CA PHE A 151 3.16 -28.12 -23.79
C PHE A 151 2.30 -28.88 -24.80
N GLY A 152 2.85 -29.16 -25.98
CA GLY A 152 2.17 -29.96 -27.01
C GLY A 152 1.98 -31.43 -26.60
N PHE A 153 2.94 -32.00 -25.85
CA PHE A 153 2.82 -33.35 -25.30
C PHE A 153 1.65 -33.46 -24.31
N LEU A 154 1.46 -32.49 -23.41
CA LEU A 154 0.32 -32.46 -22.48
C LEU A 154 -1.00 -32.20 -23.22
N GLU A 155 -1.02 -31.25 -24.15
CA GLU A 155 -2.23 -30.89 -24.91
C GLU A 155 -2.73 -32.04 -25.82
N ALA A 156 -1.85 -32.95 -26.22
CA ALA A 156 -2.23 -34.15 -26.98
C ALA A 156 -3.00 -35.19 -26.15
N GLN A 157 -3.02 -35.09 -24.82
CA GLN A 157 -3.70 -36.05 -23.96
C GLN A 157 -5.21 -35.80 -23.93
N GLN A 158 -6.00 -36.88 -23.85
CA GLN A 158 -7.47 -36.83 -23.93
C GLN A 158 -8.10 -35.97 -22.82
N THR A 159 -7.54 -35.98 -21.61
CA THR A 159 -8.00 -35.17 -20.46
C THR A 159 -7.79 -33.67 -20.68
N PHE A 160 -6.70 -33.28 -21.34
CA PHE A 160 -6.42 -31.88 -21.67
C PHE A 160 -7.32 -31.38 -22.80
N GLN A 161 -7.61 -32.24 -23.78
CA GLN A 161 -8.55 -31.90 -24.86
C GLN A 161 -9.99 -31.80 -24.37
N SER A 162 -10.44 -32.69 -23.49
CA SER A 162 -11.81 -32.66 -22.96
C SER A 162 -12.08 -31.42 -22.11
N VAL A 163 -11.15 -31.05 -21.22
CA VAL A 163 -11.25 -29.81 -20.42
C VAL A 163 -11.13 -28.59 -21.33
N GLY A 164 -10.17 -28.60 -22.27
CA GLY A 164 -9.94 -27.49 -23.19
C GLY A 164 -11.12 -27.22 -24.14
N THR A 165 -11.84 -28.25 -24.59
CA THR A 165 -13.03 -28.10 -25.46
C THR A 165 -14.29 -27.73 -24.68
N LYS A 166 -14.45 -28.26 -23.47
CA LYS A 166 -15.61 -27.99 -22.61
C LYS A 166 -15.59 -26.57 -22.02
N TRP A 167 -14.39 -26.03 -21.78
CA TRP A 167 -14.18 -24.73 -21.15
C TRP A 167 -13.41 -23.76 -22.07
N ASP A 168 -13.59 -23.92 -23.39
CA ASP A 168 -12.76 -23.25 -24.41
C ASP A 168 -12.76 -21.72 -24.26
N VAL A 169 -11.59 -21.18 -23.93
CA VAL A 169 -11.31 -19.75 -23.74
C VAL A 169 -11.00 -19.07 -25.08
N SER A 170 -10.98 -19.79 -26.21
CA SER A 170 -10.50 -19.31 -27.51
C SER A 170 -11.39 -18.24 -28.20
N THR A 171 -12.62 -18.00 -27.75
CA THR A 171 -13.47 -16.93 -28.31
C THR A 171 -14.33 -16.23 -27.27
N THR A 172 -13.73 -15.37 -26.45
CA THR A 172 -14.42 -14.14 -26.02
C THR A 172 -13.82 -12.94 -26.72
N LYS A 173 -14.73 -12.18 -27.36
CA LYS A 173 -14.47 -10.96 -28.12
C LYS A 173 -13.44 -10.07 -27.42
N ALA A 174 -12.54 -9.54 -28.24
CA ALA A 174 -11.69 -8.41 -27.93
C ALA A 174 -12.43 -7.43 -27.01
N ARG A 175 -11.93 -7.27 -25.78
CA ARG A 175 -11.75 -5.90 -25.34
C ARG A 175 -10.73 -5.34 -26.32
N VAL A 176 -11.21 -4.51 -27.24
CA VAL A 176 -10.43 -3.35 -27.68
C VAL A 176 -9.95 -2.74 -26.37
N ALA A 177 -8.71 -3.06 -26.01
CA ALA A 177 -8.01 -2.22 -25.07
C ALA A 177 -8.01 -0.86 -25.77
N PRO A 178 -8.49 0.24 -25.15
CA PRO A 178 -7.88 1.51 -25.52
C PRO A 178 -6.38 1.23 -25.37
N GLU A 179 -5.59 1.53 -26.42
CA GLU A 179 -4.12 1.41 -26.45
C GLU A 179 -3.56 1.04 -25.08
N LYS A 180 -3.08 -0.19 -24.87
CA LYS A 180 -2.49 -0.57 -23.57
C LYS A 180 -1.32 0.38 -23.29
N LYS A 181 -1.62 1.51 -22.63
CA LYS A 181 -0.80 2.03 -21.55
C LYS A 181 -0.60 0.82 -20.65
N GLN A 182 0.68 0.54 -20.39
CA GLN A 182 1.16 -0.42 -19.40
C GLN A 182 0.17 -0.55 -18.24
N ASP A 183 -0.03 -1.77 -17.74
CA ASP A 183 -0.76 -1.98 -16.49
C ASP A 183 0.11 -1.51 -15.31
N VAL A 184 0.35 -0.20 -15.29
CA VAL A 184 0.73 0.56 -14.10
C VAL A 184 -0.58 0.64 -13.32
N GLY A 185 -0.78 -0.31 -12.40
CA GLY A 185 -2.06 -0.59 -11.76
C GLY A 185 -2.87 0.67 -11.53
N LYS A 186 -4.01 0.79 -12.23
CA LYS A 186 -4.89 1.98 -12.32
C LYS A 186 -4.52 3.09 -11.32
N PHE A 187 -3.51 3.90 -11.65
CA PHE A 187 -3.19 5.07 -10.85
C PHE A 187 -4.38 6.01 -10.98
N VAL A 188 -4.95 6.35 -9.84
CA VAL A 188 -6.28 6.95 -9.78
C VAL A 188 -6.24 8.35 -10.40
N GLU A 189 -7.29 8.70 -11.14
CA GLU A 189 -7.47 10.05 -11.65
C GLU A 189 -7.55 11.02 -10.46
N LEU A 190 -6.52 11.87 -10.33
CA LEU A 190 -6.49 12.92 -9.33
C LEU A 190 -7.62 13.92 -9.63
N PRO A 191 -8.56 14.16 -8.69
CA PRO A 191 -9.72 14.99 -8.93
C PRO A 191 -9.30 16.44 -9.17
N GLY A 192 -9.71 17.02 -10.31
CA GLY A 192 -9.34 18.40 -10.68
C GLY A 192 -7.87 18.57 -11.08
N ALA A 193 -7.15 17.49 -11.35
CA ALA A 193 -5.78 17.57 -11.85
C ALA A 193 -5.75 18.07 -13.30
N GLU A 194 -5.01 19.15 -13.49
CA GLU A 194 -4.72 19.72 -14.81
C GLU A 194 -3.25 19.55 -15.14
N MET A 195 -2.96 19.19 -16.40
CA MET A 195 -1.60 19.05 -16.92
C MET A 195 -0.81 20.35 -16.72
N GLY A 196 0.39 20.26 -16.16
CA GLY A 196 1.26 21.39 -15.84
C GLY A 196 0.96 22.11 -14.52
N LYS A 197 -0.17 21.80 -13.86
CA LYS A 197 -0.62 22.50 -12.64
C LYS A 197 -0.59 21.63 -11.39
N VAL A 198 -0.40 20.32 -11.52
CA VAL A 198 -0.31 19.42 -10.37
C VAL A 198 0.97 19.69 -9.59
N THR A 199 0.83 20.06 -8.33
CA THR A 199 1.90 20.08 -7.34
C THR A 199 1.63 19.01 -6.28
N VAL A 200 2.59 18.12 -6.09
CA VAL A 200 2.60 17.05 -5.08
C VAL A 200 3.86 17.17 -4.22
N ARG A 201 3.95 16.40 -3.13
CA ARG A 201 5.07 16.51 -2.20
C ARG A 201 5.44 15.17 -1.57
N PHE A 202 6.71 14.98 -1.28
CA PHE A 202 7.19 13.94 -0.40
C PHE A 202 7.71 14.59 0.89
N PRO A 203 6.98 14.46 2.02
CA PRO A 203 7.32 15.15 3.26
C PRO A 203 7.88 14.23 4.36
N PRO A 204 9.14 13.72 4.27
CA PRO A 204 9.69 12.88 5.33
C PRO A 204 10.09 13.68 6.58
N GLU A 205 9.88 13.06 7.75
CA GLU A 205 10.48 13.52 9.02
C GLU A 205 11.88 12.92 9.15
N ALA A 206 12.90 13.75 9.41
CA ALA A 206 14.30 13.35 9.62
C ALA A 206 14.54 12.68 11.00
N SER A 207 13.63 11.79 11.40
CA SER A 207 13.64 11.07 12.68
C SER A 207 14.14 9.62 12.57
N GLY A 208 14.52 9.18 11.37
CA GLY A 208 15.04 7.85 11.09
C GLY A 208 15.20 7.60 9.59
N TYR A 209 15.79 6.45 9.24
CA TYR A 209 16.07 6.06 7.86
C TYR A 209 14.81 5.80 7.02
N LEU A 210 14.91 5.97 5.70
CA LEU A 210 13.83 5.61 4.79
C LEU A 210 13.71 4.08 4.68
N HIS A 211 12.53 3.54 4.98
CA HIS A 211 12.16 2.17 4.62
C HIS A 211 11.37 2.10 3.31
N ILE A 212 11.10 0.89 2.81
CA ILE A 212 10.35 0.63 1.56
C ILE A 212 8.99 1.35 1.45
N GLY A 213 8.30 1.56 2.58
CA GLY A 213 7.08 2.36 2.61
C GLY A 213 7.28 3.82 2.17
N HIS A 214 8.40 4.44 2.54
CA HIS A 214 8.75 5.79 2.09
C HIS A 214 9.15 5.79 0.61
N ALA A 215 9.85 4.75 0.15
CA ALA A 215 10.18 4.60 -1.28
C ALA A 215 8.91 4.60 -2.13
N LYS A 216 7.85 3.87 -1.73
CA LYS A 216 6.55 3.95 -2.42
C LYS A 216 5.96 5.36 -2.39
N ALA A 217 5.94 6.01 -1.23
CA ALA A 217 5.41 7.37 -1.12
C ALA A 217 6.13 8.33 -2.08
N ALA A 218 7.46 8.28 -2.10
CA ALA A 218 8.27 9.16 -2.91
C ALA A 218 8.16 8.85 -4.41
N LEU A 219 8.19 7.58 -4.81
CA LEU A 219 7.97 7.14 -6.19
C LEU A 219 6.57 7.48 -6.69
N LEU A 220 5.55 7.35 -5.84
CA LEU A 220 4.17 7.71 -6.18
C LEU A 220 4.04 9.21 -6.44
N ASN A 221 4.62 10.04 -5.58
CA ASN A 221 4.62 11.49 -5.80
C ASN A 221 5.40 11.86 -7.08
N GLN A 222 6.57 11.27 -7.33
CA GLN A 222 7.30 11.46 -8.58
C GLN A 222 6.49 11.01 -9.82
N HIS A 223 5.76 9.90 -9.73
CA HIS A 223 4.92 9.42 -10.81
C HIS A 223 3.88 10.46 -11.23
N TYR A 224 3.21 11.10 -10.27
CA TYR A 224 2.24 12.17 -10.56
C TYR A 224 2.90 13.45 -11.08
N GLN A 225 4.05 13.83 -10.54
CA GLN A 225 4.86 14.93 -11.10
C GLN A 225 5.17 14.68 -12.58
N VAL A 226 5.70 13.51 -12.95
CA VAL A 226 6.09 13.21 -14.34
C VAL A 226 4.86 13.13 -15.25
N ASN A 227 3.84 12.37 -14.85
CA ASN A 227 2.67 12.12 -15.71
C ASN A 227 1.81 13.35 -15.95
N PHE A 228 1.72 14.24 -14.96
CA PHE A 228 0.98 15.49 -15.10
C PHE A 228 1.88 16.67 -15.50
N LYS A 229 3.16 16.44 -15.82
CA LYS A 229 4.16 17.53 -16.04
C LYS A 229 4.11 18.58 -14.93
N GLY A 230 3.86 18.11 -13.72
CA GLY A 230 3.65 18.88 -12.51
C GLY A 230 4.95 19.15 -11.77
N LYS A 231 4.82 19.45 -10.48
CA LYS A 231 5.93 19.70 -9.57
C LYS A 231 5.94 18.74 -8.38
N LEU A 232 7.12 18.31 -7.98
CA LEU A 232 7.38 17.56 -6.75
C LEU A 232 8.18 18.41 -5.77
N ILE A 233 7.61 18.61 -4.60
CA ILE A 233 8.30 19.25 -3.47
C ILE A 233 8.85 18.17 -2.54
N MET A 234 10.14 18.20 -2.27
CA MET A 234 10.75 17.44 -1.19
C MET A 234 10.78 18.33 0.05
N ARG A 235 9.97 17.99 1.06
CA ARG A 235 9.85 18.81 2.26
C ARG A 235 10.32 18.04 3.48
N PHE A 236 11.35 18.51 4.16
CA PHE A 236 11.66 17.97 5.48
C PHE A 236 10.62 18.49 6.47
N ASP A 237 9.84 17.57 7.05
CA ASP A 237 8.83 17.94 8.04
C ASP A 237 9.45 18.06 9.44
N ASP A 238 10.22 19.13 9.58
CA ASP A 238 11.10 19.39 10.70
C ASP A 238 10.40 20.18 11.82
N THR A 239 9.32 19.62 12.39
CA THR A 239 8.54 20.28 13.46
C THR A 239 8.95 19.84 14.87
N ASN A 240 9.81 18.83 15.02
CA ASN A 240 10.12 18.22 16.30
C ASN A 240 11.64 18.19 16.58
N PRO A 241 12.15 19.22 17.29
CA PRO A 241 13.60 19.40 17.46
C PRO A 241 14.29 18.24 18.20
N GLU A 242 13.58 17.45 19.01
CA GLU A 242 14.15 16.32 19.74
C GLU A 242 14.42 15.08 18.88
N LYS A 243 13.67 14.92 17.78
CA LYS A 243 13.75 13.70 16.96
C LYS A 243 14.65 13.87 15.74
N GLU A 244 14.87 15.10 15.33
CA GLU A 244 15.60 15.41 14.12
C GLU A 244 17.11 15.37 14.35
N LYS A 245 17.81 14.72 13.42
CA LYS A 245 19.28 14.71 13.39
C LYS A 245 19.76 15.02 11.98
N GLU A 246 20.80 15.83 11.89
CA GLU A 246 21.45 16.21 10.62
C GLU A 246 21.93 14.97 9.85
N ASP A 247 22.40 13.94 10.55
CA ASP A 247 22.81 12.66 9.95
C ASP A 247 21.67 11.97 9.19
N PHE A 248 20.44 12.01 9.71
CA PHE A 248 19.29 11.40 9.02
C PHE A 248 18.90 12.18 7.77
N GLU A 249 19.01 13.50 7.80
CA GLU A 249 18.73 14.34 6.63
C GLU A 249 19.64 13.98 5.46
N LYS A 250 20.95 13.85 5.73
CA LYS A 250 21.94 13.47 4.72
C LYS A 250 21.62 12.11 4.10
N VAL A 251 21.33 11.11 4.93
CA VAL A 251 21.02 9.76 4.43
C VAL A 251 19.70 9.71 3.66
N ILE A 252 18.68 10.47 4.09
CA ILE A 252 17.43 10.60 3.34
C ILE A 252 17.69 11.18 1.95
N LEU A 253 18.56 12.18 1.82
CA LEU A 253 18.93 12.76 0.51
C LEU A 253 19.69 11.76 -0.36
N GLU A 254 20.59 10.97 0.22
CA GLU A 254 21.31 9.89 -0.48
C GLU A 254 20.34 8.81 -0.98
N ASP A 255 19.39 8.37 -0.15
CA ASP A 255 18.37 7.39 -0.53
C ASP A 255 17.45 7.91 -1.65
N VAL A 256 17.02 9.17 -1.56
CA VAL A 256 16.20 9.84 -2.58
C VAL A 256 16.94 9.89 -3.92
N ALA A 257 18.23 10.23 -3.89
CA ALA A 257 19.09 10.24 -5.08
C ALA A 257 19.28 8.82 -5.65
N MET A 258 19.48 7.82 -4.80
CA MET A 258 19.63 6.41 -5.19
C MET A 258 18.37 5.86 -5.87
N LEU A 259 17.20 6.28 -5.42
CA LEU A 259 15.90 5.95 -6.03
C LEU A 259 15.62 6.75 -7.31
N HIS A 260 16.55 7.60 -7.75
CA HIS A 260 16.41 8.51 -8.89
C HIS A 260 15.18 9.41 -8.78
N ILE A 261 14.86 9.84 -7.55
CA ILE A 261 13.79 10.80 -7.31
C ILE A 261 14.34 12.21 -7.59
N LYS A 262 13.61 13.01 -8.36
CA LYS A 262 14.00 14.35 -8.81
C LYS A 262 12.98 15.40 -8.35
N PRO A 263 13.08 15.89 -7.11
CA PRO A 263 12.27 17.00 -6.65
C PRO A 263 12.58 18.28 -7.43
N ASP A 264 11.55 19.07 -7.72
CA ASP A 264 11.69 20.41 -8.31
C ASP A 264 12.07 21.48 -7.28
N GLN A 265 11.75 21.21 -6.01
CA GLN A 265 11.97 22.13 -4.91
C GLN A 265 12.30 21.36 -3.63
N PHE A 266 13.23 21.90 -2.85
CA PHE A 266 13.51 21.46 -1.48
C PHE A 266 13.04 22.54 -0.51
N THR A 267 12.27 22.14 0.50
CA THR A 267 11.77 23.03 1.54
C THR A 267 11.83 22.37 2.90
N TYR A 268 11.65 23.18 3.93
CA TYR A 268 11.54 22.72 5.31
C TYR A 268 10.32 23.37 5.94
N THR A 269 9.62 22.64 6.80
CA THR A 269 8.50 23.20 7.56
C THR A 269 8.98 24.37 8.43
N SER A 270 10.22 24.32 8.95
CA SER A 270 10.84 25.37 9.75
C SER A 270 11.04 26.70 9.04
N ASP A 271 11.14 26.71 7.70
CA ASP A 271 11.19 27.94 6.90
C ASP A 271 9.89 28.76 7.05
N HIS A 272 8.78 28.10 7.43
CA HIS A 272 7.45 28.69 7.56
C HIS A 272 7.01 28.93 9.00
N PHE A 273 7.84 28.67 10.01
CA PHE A 273 7.45 28.78 11.43
C PHE A 273 6.88 30.14 11.83
N GLU A 274 7.43 31.22 11.30
CA GLU A 274 6.91 32.56 11.58
C GLU A 274 5.47 32.74 11.07
N THR A 275 5.19 32.23 9.87
CA THR A 275 3.86 32.26 9.25
C THR A 275 2.88 31.37 10.01
N ILE A 276 3.29 30.15 10.37
CA ILE A 276 2.47 29.20 11.14
C ILE A 276 2.11 29.81 12.51
N MET A 277 3.06 30.50 13.15
CA MET A 277 2.84 31.19 14.42
C MET A 277 1.85 32.35 14.30
N LYS A 278 1.94 33.17 13.23
CA LYS A 278 0.94 34.22 12.95
C LYS A 278 -0.46 33.65 12.77
N TYR A 279 -0.59 32.49 12.12
CA TYR A 279 -1.88 31.80 12.01
C TYR A 279 -2.39 31.26 13.35
N ALA A 280 -1.52 30.76 14.22
CA ALA A 280 -1.90 30.38 15.58
C ALA A 280 -2.44 31.59 16.36
N GLU A 281 -1.77 32.74 16.29
CA GLU A 281 -2.20 33.99 16.93
C GLU A 281 -3.54 34.48 16.37
N LYS A 282 -3.75 34.38 15.05
CA LYS A 282 -5.05 34.65 14.42
C LYS A 282 -6.17 33.76 14.99
N LEU A 283 -5.93 32.45 15.14
CA LEU A 283 -6.93 31.55 15.73
C LEU A 283 -7.25 31.88 17.18
N ILE A 284 -6.26 32.32 17.96
CA ILE A 284 -6.49 32.78 19.35
C ILE A 284 -7.37 34.03 19.34
N GLN A 285 -7.07 35.01 18.49
CA GLN A 285 -7.82 36.26 18.35
C GLN A 285 -9.26 36.04 17.89
N GLU A 286 -9.49 35.06 17.01
CA GLU A 286 -10.83 34.67 16.55
C GLU A 286 -11.56 33.75 17.55
N GLY A 287 -10.96 33.46 18.71
CA GLY A 287 -11.53 32.59 19.75
C GLY A 287 -11.60 31.11 19.37
N LYS A 288 -10.96 30.71 18.27
CA LYS A 288 -10.87 29.34 17.71
C LYS A 288 -9.70 28.53 18.26
N ALA A 289 -8.86 29.12 19.09
CA ALA A 289 -7.81 28.42 19.83
C ALA A 289 -7.67 28.96 21.26
N TYR A 290 -7.16 28.14 22.17
CA TYR A 290 -6.92 28.51 23.57
C TYR A 290 -5.70 27.79 24.12
N VAL A 291 -5.06 28.37 25.14
CA VAL A 291 -3.88 27.77 25.80
C VAL A 291 -4.34 26.95 27.00
N ASP A 292 -3.78 25.76 27.17
CA ASP A 292 -4.16 24.78 28.17
C ASP A 292 -2.93 24.31 28.96
N ASP A 293 -2.98 24.44 30.29
CA ASP A 293 -1.95 23.96 31.23
C ASP A 293 -2.27 22.58 31.83
N THR A 294 -3.38 21.98 31.39
CA THR A 294 -3.84 20.71 31.93
C THR A 294 -2.79 19.62 31.66
N PRO A 295 -2.38 18.83 32.68
CA PRO A 295 -1.40 17.76 32.50
C PRO A 295 -1.81 16.78 31.39
N ALA A 296 -0.83 16.25 30.64
CA ALA A 296 -1.08 15.42 29.46
C ALA A 296 -2.00 14.21 29.71
N GLU A 297 -1.81 13.50 30.83
CA GLU A 297 -2.66 12.35 31.20
C GLU A 297 -4.09 12.76 31.52
N GLN A 298 -4.28 13.89 32.22
CA GLN A 298 -5.60 14.43 32.50
C GLN A 298 -6.28 14.90 31.21
N MET A 299 -5.55 15.60 30.35
CA MET A 299 -6.06 16.08 29.06
C MET A 299 -6.51 14.90 28.17
N LYS A 300 -5.77 13.79 28.19
CA LYS A 300 -6.16 12.57 27.48
C LYS A 300 -7.46 11.99 28.04
N ALA A 301 -7.58 11.87 29.36
CA ALA A 301 -8.80 11.39 30.01
C ALA A 301 -10.01 12.30 29.72
N GLU A 302 -9.83 13.62 29.78
CA GLU A 302 -10.87 14.60 29.43
C GLU A 302 -11.34 14.45 27.97
N ARG A 303 -10.41 14.22 27.03
CA ARG A 303 -10.75 13.97 25.61
C ARG A 303 -11.49 12.64 25.40
N GLU A 304 -11.13 11.61 26.14
CA GLU A 304 -11.83 10.32 26.10
C GLU A 304 -13.25 10.43 26.67
N GLN A 305 -13.40 11.18 27.78
CA GLN A 305 -14.67 11.42 28.47
C GLN A 305 -15.51 12.56 27.88
N ARG A 306 -15.01 13.26 26.84
CA ARG A 306 -15.67 14.41 26.19
C ARG A 306 -15.93 15.59 27.14
N ILE A 307 -15.04 15.80 28.10
CA ILE A 307 -15.10 16.89 29.09
C ILE A 307 -14.30 18.08 28.58
N GLU A 308 -14.89 19.27 28.57
CA GLU A 308 -14.17 20.50 28.23
C GLU A 308 -13.11 20.84 29.28
N SER A 309 -11.91 21.22 28.83
CA SER A 309 -10.89 21.75 29.74
C SER A 309 -11.38 23.03 30.42
N LYS A 310 -10.97 23.23 31.68
CA LYS A 310 -11.22 24.45 32.46
C LYS A 310 -10.75 25.73 31.73
N HIS A 311 -9.78 25.60 30.83
CA HIS A 311 -9.21 26.71 30.07
C HIS A 311 -9.90 27.01 28.73
N ARG A 312 -10.80 26.15 28.27
CA ARG A 312 -11.50 26.31 26.99
C ARG A 312 -12.28 27.63 26.88
N LYS A 313 -12.78 28.12 28.02
CA LYS A 313 -13.56 29.37 28.15
C LYS A 313 -12.71 30.58 28.58
N ASN A 314 -11.37 30.46 28.60
CA ASN A 314 -10.50 31.61 28.86
C ASN A 314 -10.81 32.76 27.88
N PRO A 315 -10.78 34.02 28.33
CA PRO A 315 -10.86 35.17 27.44
C PRO A 315 -9.61 35.25 26.54
N ILE A 316 -9.72 35.97 25.42
CA ILE A 316 -8.68 36.06 24.39
C ILE A 316 -7.37 36.61 24.98
N GLU A 317 -7.46 37.65 25.81
CA GLU A 317 -6.31 38.32 26.44
C GLU A 317 -5.52 37.36 27.32
N LYS A 318 -6.22 36.50 28.07
CA LYS A 318 -5.58 35.48 28.92
C LYS A 318 -4.87 34.43 28.06
N ASN A 319 -5.48 33.97 26.97
CA ASN A 319 -4.83 33.03 26.06
C ASN A 319 -3.58 33.64 25.40
N LEU A 320 -3.63 34.91 25.01
CA LEU A 320 -2.46 35.61 24.47
C LEU A 320 -1.35 35.75 25.51
N GLN A 321 -1.67 36.08 26.76
CA GLN A 321 -0.68 36.12 27.85
C GLN A 321 0.00 34.76 28.07
N MET A 322 -0.78 33.68 28.14
CA MET A 322 -0.24 32.33 28.28
C MET A 322 0.59 31.93 27.04
N TRP A 323 0.18 32.34 25.84
CA TRP A 323 0.93 32.12 24.60
C TRP A 323 2.28 32.84 24.58
N GLU A 324 2.35 34.08 25.07
CA GLU A 324 3.63 34.78 25.23
C GLU A 324 4.58 34.06 26.19
N GLU A 325 4.05 33.50 27.29
CA GLU A 325 4.85 32.69 28.21
C GLU A 325 5.38 31.41 27.56
N MET A 326 4.57 30.76 26.71
CA MET A 326 5.03 29.64 25.87
C MET A 326 6.16 30.07 24.93
N LYS A 327 6.01 31.19 24.20
CA LYS A 327 7.04 31.70 23.27
C LYS A 327 8.36 32.03 23.98
N LYS A 328 8.30 32.57 25.19
CA LYS A 328 9.48 32.82 26.04
C LYS A 328 10.12 31.53 26.57
N GLY A 329 9.43 30.40 26.53
CA GLY A 329 9.90 29.14 27.10
C GLY A 329 9.96 29.18 28.64
N SER A 330 9.14 30.00 29.29
CA SER A 330 9.13 30.09 30.76
C SER A 330 8.70 28.75 31.39
N GLN A 331 8.95 28.56 32.68
CA GLN A 331 8.58 27.32 33.36
C GLN A 331 7.07 27.03 33.24
N PHE A 332 6.25 28.07 33.27
CA PHE A 332 4.81 27.97 33.03
C PHE A 332 4.48 27.73 31.55
N GLY A 333 5.18 28.40 30.63
CA GLY A 333 5.05 28.14 29.19
C GLY A 333 5.33 26.68 28.82
N GLN A 334 6.32 26.05 29.46
CA GLN A 334 6.69 24.65 29.26
C GLN A 334 5.61 23.65 29.70
N SER A 335 4.77 24.00 30.67
CA SER A 335 3.61 23.17 31.05
C SER A 335 2.39 23.39 30.17
N CYS A 336 2.42 24.37 29.27
CA CYS A 336 1.30 24.75 28.42
C CYS A 336 1.38 24.15 27.01
N CYS A 337 0.21 23.99 26.39
CA CYS A 337 0.08 23.75 24.96
C CYS A 337 -1.03 24.62 24.37
N LEU A 338 -0.95 24.92 23.07
CA LEU A 338 -2.04 25.59 22.36
C LEU A 338 -2.95 24.53 21.76
N ARG A 339 -4.27 24.65 21.96
CA ARG A 339 -5.27 23.72 21.43
C ARG A 339 -6.27 24.46 20.55
N ALA A 340 -6.73 23.77 19.50
CA ALA A 340 -7.86 24.23 18.72
C ALA A 340 -9.14 24.13 19.56
N LYS A 341 -10.11 25.00 19.30
CA LYS A 341 -11.45 24.97 19.86
C LYS A 341 -12.42 24.54 18.77
N ILE A 342 -12.68 23.23 18.71
CA ILE A 342 -13.49 22.58 17.69
C ILE A 342 -14.74 22.01 18.36
N ASP A 343 -14.79 20.70 18.61
CA ASP A 343 -15.94 20.03 19.20
C ASP A 343 -15.50 18.84 20.08
N MET A 344 -15.62 19.02 21.40
CA MET A 344 -15.33 17.96 22.38
C MET A 344 -16.35 16.82 22.34
N SER A 345 -17.55 17.05 21.79
CA SER A 345 -18.61 16.05 21.67
C SER A 345 -18.49 15.17 20.42
N SER A 346 -17.58 15.51 19.49
CA SER A 346 -17.42 14.81 18.22
C SER A 346 -17.12 13.31 18.39
N ASN A 347 -17.71 12.50 17.50
CA ASN A 347 -17.39 11.08 17.42
C ASN A 347 -15.98 10.84 16.87
N ASN A 348 -15.44 11.76 16.07
CA ASN A 348 -14.06 11.75 15.63
C ASN A 348 -13.14 12.30 16.74
N GLY A 349 -12.29 11.44 17.30
CA GLY A 349 -11.36 11.82 18.37
C GLY A 349 -10.33 12.89 17.96
N CYS A 350 -9.99 12.99 16.67
CA CYS A 350 -9.09 14.00 16.14
C CYS A 350 -9.70 15.42 16.17
N MET A 351 -11.03 15.52 16.19
CA MET A 351 -11.76 16.80 16.28
C MET A 351 -11.97 17.28 17.72
N ARG A 352 -11.59 16.49 18.74
CA ARG A 352 -11.74 16.86 20.16
C ARG A 352 -10.58 17.74 20.61
N ASP A 353 -10.69 19.03 20.30
CA ASP A 353 -9.75 20.11 20.64
C ASP A 353 -8.28 19.67 20.55
N PRO A 354 -7.79 19.34 19.35
CA PRO A 354 -6.42 18.85 19.15
C PRO A 354 -5.37 19.92 19.46
N THR A 355 -4.19 19.48 19.88
CA THR A 355 -3.04 20.35 20.12
C THR A 355 -2.47 20.90 18.81
N LEU A 356 -2.29 22.21 18.74
CA LEU A 356 -1.71 22.94 17.61
C LEU A 356 -0.23 23.27 17.83
N TYR A 357 0.15 23.62 19.06
CA TYR A 357 1.52 23.95 19.43
C TYR A 357 1.90 23.36 20.78
N ARG A 358 3.18 23.04 20.93
CA ARG A 358 3.83 22.56 22.15
C ARG A 358 5.02 23.44 22.48
N CYS A 359 5.31 23.62 23.77
CA CYS A 359 6.51 24.30 24.22
C CYS A 359 7.64 23.28 24.42
N LYS A 360 8.79 23.53 23.80
CA LYS A 360 10.01 22.71 23.86
C LYS A 360 11.22 23.64 23.84
N ILE A 361 12.10 23.55 24.84
CA ILE A 361 13.29 24.43 24.95
C ILE A 361 14.51 23.88 24.22
N GLN A 362 14.37 22.74 23.54
CA GLN A 362 15.46 22.12 22.81
C GLN A 362 15.81 22.95 21.56
N PRO A 363 17.10 23.14 21.26
CA PRO A 363 17.54 23.77 20.03
C PRO A 363 17.04 23.00 18.80
N HIS A 364 16.56 23.73 17.80
CA HIS A 364 16.21 23.15 16.51
C HIS A 364 17.46 22.98 15.63
N PRO A 365 17.63 21.87 14.88
CA PRO A 365 18.80 21.67 14.01
C PRO A 365 19.08 22.83 13.06
N ARG A 366 18.02 23.38 12.43
CA ARG A 366 18.14 24.52 11.51
C ARG A 366 17.96 25.91 12.12
N THR A 367 16.98 26.12 13.01
CA THR A 367 16.66 27.45 13.54
C THR A 367 17.32 27.75 14.89
N GLY A 368 18.12 26.82 15.42
CA GLY A 368 18.79 26.95 16.72
C GLY A 368 17.80 27.27 17.85
N ASN A 369 18.14 28.26 18.67
CA ASN A 369 17.36 28.68 19.83
C ASN A 369 16.35 29.80 19.52
N LYS A 370 16.00 30.02 18.23
CA LYS A 370 15.09 31.10 17.84
C LYS A 370 13.67 30.90 18.38
N TYR A 371 13.23 29.66 18.54
CA TYR A 371 11.87 29.32 18.93
C TYR A 371 11.87 28.36 20.13
N ASN A 372 10.93 28.58 21.06
CA ASN A 372 10.64 27.65 22.16
C ASN A 372 9.28 26.95 21.98
N VAL A 373 8.55 27.29 20.92
CA VAL A 373 7.25 26.71 20.59
C VAL A 373 7.30 26.12 19.20
N TYR A 374 6.80 24.90 19.07
CA TYR A 374 6.84 24.16 17.81
C TYR A 374 5.44 23.66 17.46
N PRO A 375 5.02 23.79 16.19
CA PRO A 375 3.71 23.34 15.78
C PRO A 375 3.63 21.81 15.79
N THR A 376 2.42 21.28 15.89
CA THR A 376 2.16 19.87 15.62
C THR A 376 2.10 19.63 14.12
N TYR A 377 2.37 18.38 13.71
CA TYR A 377 2.23 17.95 12.31
C TYR A 377 0.86 18.32 11.75
N ASP A 378 -0.21 18.03 12.51
CA ASP A 378 -1.58 18.28 12.06
C ASP A 378 -1.88 19.78 11.87
N PHE A 379 -1.18 20.67 12.58
CA PHE A 379 -1.32 22.12 12.40
C PHE A 379 -0.45 22.66 11.25
N ALA A 380 0.81 22.23 11.19
CA ALA A 380 1.76 22.73 10.20
C ALA A 380 1.45 22.24 8.78
N CYS A 381 1.16 20.96 8.62
CA CYS A 381 0.96 20.32 7.31
C CYS A 381 -0.07 21.04 6.40
N PRO A 382 -1.32 21.33 6.84
CA PRO A 382 -2.29 22.03 5.99
C PRO A 382 -1.84 23.45 5.62
N ILE A 383 -1.19 24.17 6.53
CA ILE A 383 -0.72 25.54 6.30
C ILE A 383 0.39 25.54 5.24
N VAL A 384 1.40 24.69 5.42
CA VAL A 384 2.55 24.64 4.52
C VAL A 384 2.14 24.10 3.15
N ASP A 385 1.28 23.08 3.10
CA ASP A 385 0.70 22.63 1.82
C ASP A 385 -0.01 23.74 1.06
N SER A 386 -0.77 24.56 1.78
CA SER A 386 -1.48 25.69 1.20
C SER A 386 -0.50 26.71 0.61
N ILE A 387 0.49 27.14 1.40
CA ILE A 387 1.52 28.14 1.06
C ILE A 387 2.40 27.68 -0.11
N GLU A 388 2.86 26.44 -0.09
CA GLU A 388 3.74 25.88 -1.11
C GLU A 388 3.02 25.53 -2.42
N GLY A 389 1.71 25.78 -2.50
CA GLY A 389 0.95 25.54 -3.72
C GLY A 389 0.70 24.06 -4.01
N VAL A 390 0.82 23.18 -3.00
CA VAL A 390 0.49 21.75 -3.13
C VAL A 390 -0.97 21.60 -3.56
N THR A 391 -1.22 20.96 -4.68
CA THR A 391 -2.58 20.72 -5.19
C THR A 391 -3.17 19.42 -4.66
N HIS A 392 -2.35 18.38 -4.59
CA HIS A 392 -2.76 17.03 -4.21
C HIS A 392 -1.85 16.52 -3.10
N ALA A 393 -2.44 16.31 -1.94
CA ALA A 393 -1.82 15.79 -0.76
C ALA A 393 -1.95 14.28 -0.69
N LEU A 394 -0.94 13.58 -1.23
CA LEU A 394 -0.91 12.13 -1.24
C LEU A 394 -0.46 11.62 0.14
N ARG A 395 -1.33 10.87 0.82
CA ARG A 395 -1.00 10.29 2.12
C ARG A 395 -1.61 8.91 2.33
N THR A 396 -1.14 8.22 3.36
CA THR A 396 -1.61 6.88 3.70
C THR A 396 -2.98 6.91 4.37
N THR A 397 -3.78 5.86 4.19
CA THR A 397 -5.15 5.71 4.75
C THR A 397 -5.22 5.74 6.28
N GLU A 398 -4.11 5.58 6.98
CA GLU A 398 -4.05 5.69 8.45
C GLU A 398 -4.27 7.11 8.99
N TYR A 399 -4.23 8.10 8.10
CA TYR A 399 -4.48 9.50 8.43
C TYR A 399 -5.92 9.93 8.11
N HIS A 400 -6.79 9.01 7.70
CA HIS A 400 -8.18 9.28 7.28
C HIS A 400 -9.00 10.03 8.33
N ASP A 401 -8.87 9.66 9.61
CA ASP A 401 -9.58 10.35 10.70
C ASP A 401 -9.10 11.81 10.87
N ARG A 402 -7.95 12.17 10.30
CA ARG A 402 -7.35 13.52 10.39
C ARG A 402 -7.72 14.44 9.25
N ASP A 403 -8.46 13.97 8.25
CA ASP A 403 -8.90 14.77 7.08
C ASP A 403 -9.78 15.90 7.51
N GLU A 404 -10.73 15.57 8.37
CA GLU A 404 -11.67 16.51 8.94
C GLU A 404 -10.92 17.62 9.69
N GLN A 405 -9.90 17.26 10.47
CA GLN A 405 -9.04 18.20 11.16
C GLN A 405 -8.22 19.05 10.17
N PHE A 406 -7.66 18.44 9.14
CA PHE A 406 -6.89 19.13 8.11
C PHE A 406 -7.74 20.20 7.42
N TYR A 407 -8.96 19.85 6.98
CA TYR A 407 -9.85 20.80 6.32
C TYR A 407 -10.43 21.84 7.28
N TRP A 408 -10.68 21.48 8.55
CA TRP A 408 -11.06 22.47 9.55
C TRP A 408 -10.02 23.58 9.69
N ILE A 409 -8.72 23.24 9.70
CA ILE A 409 -7.64 24.24 9.76
C ILE A 409 -7.65 25.15 8.53
N ILE A 410 -7.79 24.56 7.34
CA ILE A 410 -7.86 25.31 6.07
C ILE A 410 -9.01 26.32 6.10
N GLU A 411 -10.21 25.87 6.49
CA GLU A 411 -11.43 26.68 6.55
C GLU A 411 -11.36 27.74 7.66
N ALA A 412 -10.86 27.37 8.84
CA ALA A 412 -10.71 28.28 9.97
C ALA A 412 -9.76 29.44 9.65
N LEU A 413 -8.70 29.18 8.88
CA LEU A 413 -7.71 30.18 8.49
C LEU A 413 -8.08 30.93 7.20
N GLY A 414 -8.99 30.39 6.39
CA GLY A 414 -9.39 30.95 5.10
C GLY A 414 -8.29 30.85 4.03
N ILE A 415 -7.52 29.76 4.06
CA ILE A 415 -6.37 29.54 3.16
C ILE A 415 -6.74 28.58 2.02
N ARG A 416 -5.87 28.47 1.00
CA ARG A 416 -6.12 27.64 -0.18
C ARG A 416 -6.24 26.16 0.21
N LYS A 417 -7.29 25.50 -0.29
CA LYS A 417 -7.60 24.09 -0.01
C LYS A 417 -6.91 23.14 -1.00
N PRO A 418 -5.92 22.34 -0.58
CA PRO A 418 -5.43 21.23 -1.39
C PRO A 418 -6.41 20.05 -1.35
N TYR A 419 -6.41 19.20 -2.37
CA TYR A 419 -7.12 17.92 -2.36
C TYR A 419 -6.32 16.89 -1.59
N ILE A 420 -6.92 16.21 -0.63
CA ILE A 420 -6.30 15.05 -0.01
C ILE A 420 -6.62 13.80 -0.83
N TRP A 421 -5.59 12.99 -1.07
CA TRP A 421 -5.73 11.72 -1.77
C TRP A 421 -5.05 10.60 -1.00
N GLU A 422 -5.81 9.54 -0.73
CA GLU A 422 -5.35 8.44 0.10
C GLU A 422 -4.86 7.25 -0.71
N TYR A 423 -3.84 6.57 -0.20
CA TYR A 423 -3.36 5.30 -0.75
C TYR A 423 -3.02 4.31 0.37
N SER A 424 -3.19 3.02 0.11
CA SER A 424 -2.86 1.99 1.10
C SER A 424 -1.34 1.92 1.32
N ARG A 425 -0.93 1.80 2.59
CA ARG A 425 0.48 1.55 2.95
C ARG A 425 0.93 0.21 2.35
N LEU A 426 2.20 0.12 1.97
CA LEU A 426 2.81 -1.18 1.64
C LEU A 426 2.95 -2.03 2.89
N ILE A 427 2.40 -3.23 2.83
CA ILE A 427 2.64 -4.30 3.80
C ILE A 427 3.48 -5.33 3.06
N SER A 428 4.72 -5.58 3.52
CA SER A 428 5.51 -6.72 3.03
C SER A 428 4.90 -7.99 3.60
N GLN A 429 4.48 -8.92 2.75
CA GLN A 429 3.88 -10.19 3.17
C GLN A 429 4.92 -11.23 3.64
N GLN A 430 6.23 -10.90 3.66
CA GLN A 430 7.28 -11.77 4.17
C GLN A 430 8.16 -11.03 5.20
N HIS A 431 8.11 -11.50 6.45
CA HIS A 431 9.13 -11.41 7.51
C HIS A 431 9.83 -10.05 7.83
N SER A 432 9.25 -8.89 7.52
CA SER A 432 9.84 -7.60 7.93
C SER A 432 8.83 -6.66 8.58
N ALA A 433 9.06 -6.24 9.82
CA ALA A 433 8.25 -5.23 10.50
C ALA A 433 8.61 -3.83 9.97
N ILE A 434 7.71 -3.17 9.23
CA ILE A 434 7.97 -1.89 8.54
C ILE A 434 7.83 -0.66 9.47
N GLN A 435 7.45 -0.84 10.74
CA GLN A 435 7.24 0.30 11.65
C GLN A 435 8.58 0.93 12.11
N LYS A 436 8.66 2.27 12.11
CA LYS A 436 9.81 3.05 12.63
C LYS A 436 10.22 2.63 14.06
N LYS A 437 9.26 2.26 14.92
CA LYS A 437 9.54 1.81 16.30
C LYS A 437 10.22 0.44 16.39
N THR A 438 10.00 -0.44 15.42
CA THR A 438 10.50 -1.83 15.49
C THR A 438 11.95 -1.93 15.00
N HIS A 439 12.37 -1.05 14.09
CA HIS A 439 13.74 -1.02 13.58
C HIS A 439 14.79 -0.56 14.63
N MET A 440 14.36 0.08 15.72
CA MET A 440 15.25 0.52 16.78
C MET A 440 15.64 -0.58 17.78
N VAL A 441 15.06 -1.79 17.67
CA VAL A 441 15.30 -2.92 18.59
C VAL A 441 16.22 -4.00 17.96
N CYS A 442 16.63 -3.82 16.72
CA CYS A 442 17.57 -4.72 16.05
C CYS A 442 18.79 -3.95 15.51
N GLN A 443 19.62 -3.46 16.43
CA GLN A 443 21.06 -3.29 16.21
C GLN A 443 21.80 -3.72 17.47
#